data_AF-A0A927XGJ8-F1
#
_entry.id   AF-A0A927XGJ8-F1
#
_cell.length_a   1.000
_cell.length_b   1.000
_cell.length_c   1.000
_cell.angle_alpha   90.00
_cell.angle_beta   90.00
_cell.angle_gamma   90.00
#
_symmetry.space_group_name_H-M   'P 1'
#
loop_
_entity.id
_entity.type
_entity.pdbx_description
1 polymer ?
#
loop_
_entity_poly.entity_id
_entity_poly.type
_entity_poly.pdbx_seq_one_letter_code
_entity_poly.pdbx_strand_id
1 'polypeptide(L)'
;MKEVYWGYWLIVLGVFITVVMMLISNVTTSDTQDYYLIKEVTEASMFDAIDLATYRESGELKMNQEKFVESFLRRFSENVTLTKTYTIEFYDIIEVPPKVSVQVKSESSSFVIAGDSESFDVVNKVDAILELPRKSK
;
A
#
# COMPACT_ATOMS: atom_id res chain seq x y z
N MET A 1 32.06 -31.69 -29.24
CA MET A 1 31.02 -30.81 -29.82
C MET A 1 29.70 -30.92 -29.08
N LYS A 2 29.13 -32.12 -28.81
CA LYS A 2 27.86 -32.30 -28.07
C LYS A 2 27.89 -31.81 -26.61
N GLU A 3 28.96 -32.07 -25.87
CA GLU A 3 29.14 -31.62 -24.48
C GLU A 3 29.13 -30.09 -24.32
N VAL A 4 29.60 -29.35 -25.33
CA VAL A 4 29.65 -27.88 -25.32
C VAL A 4 28.24 -27.28 -25.46
N TYR A 5 27.31 -27.95 -26.13
CA TYR A 5 25.91 -27.52 -26.22
C TYR A 5 25.20 -27.58 -24.87
N TRP A 6 25.55 -28.55 -24.02
CA TRP A 6 24.98 -28.68 -22.69
C TRP A 6 25.45 -27.55 -21.77
N GLY A 7 26.73 -27.18 -21.85
CA GLY A 7 27.28 -26.00 -21.15
C GLY A 7 26.65 -24.68 -21.61
N TYR A 8 26.45 -24.50 -22.93
CA TYR A 8 25.75 -23.32 -23.46
C TYR A 8 24.32 -23.21 -22.94
N TRP A 9 23.58 -24.33 -22.93
CA TRP A 9 22.22 -24.38 -22.40
C TRP A 9 22.16 -23.99 -20.91
N LEU A 10 23.13 -24.44 -20.12
CA LEU A 10 23.21 -24.15 -18.70
C LEU A 10 23.45 -22.65 -18.44
N ILE A 11 24.32 -22.01 -19.24
CA ILE A 11 24.57 -20.57 -19.16
C ILE A 11 23.32 -19.76 -19.54
N VAL A 12 22.65 -20.12 -20.64
CA VAL A 12 21.42 -19.44 -21.09
C VAL A 12 20.31 -19.57 -20.04
N LEU A 13 20.17 -20.75 -19.43
CA LEU A 13 19.18 -20.99 -18.37
C LEU A 13 19.51 -20.18 -17.10
N GLY A 14 20.80 -20.01 -16.77
CA GLY A 14 21.23 -19.14 -15.67
C GLY A 14 20.86 -17.67 -15.90
N VAL A 15 21.15 -17.13 -17.09
CA VAL A 15 20.76 -15.75 -17.45
C VAL A 15 19.24 -15.61 -17.45
N PHE A 16 18.51 -16.58 -17.99
CA PHE A 16 17.05 -16.58 -18.00
C PHE A 16 16.46 -16.52 -16.59
N ILE A 17 16.94 -17.34 -15.66
CA ILE A 17 16.49 -17.30 -14.26
C ILE A 17 16.77 -15.93 -13.63
N THR A 18 17.94 -15.33 -13.87
CA THR A 18 18.24 -14.00 -13.32
C THR A 18 17.30 -12.91 -13.82
N VAL A 19 16.93 -12.95 -15.10
CA VAL A 19 15.96 -12.00 -15.69
C VAL A 19 14.57 -12.20 -15.06
N VAL A 20 14.10 -13.44 -14.96
CA VAL A 20 12.82 -13.75 -14.32
C VAL A 20 12.81 -13.30 -12.85
N MET A 21 13.90 -13.54 -12.11
CA MET A 21 14.03 -13.08 -10.72
C MET A 21 14.02 -11.56 -10.60
N MET A 22 14.66 -10.82 -11.52
CA MET A 22 14.61 -9.35 -11.52
C MET A 22 13.19 -8.82 -11.75
N LEU A 23 12.42 -9.45 -12.65
CA LEU A 23 11.05 -9.05 -12.92
C LEU A 23 10.14 -9.27 -11.71
N ILE A 24 10.20 -10.46 -11.11
CA ILE A 24 9.41 -10.77 -9.90
C ILE A 24 9.79 -9.82 -8.77
N SER A 25 11.10 -9.60 -8.55
CA SER A 25 11.59 -8.74 -7.47
C SER A 25 11.11 -7.29 -7.62
N ASN A 26 11.01 -6.76 -8.84
CA ASN A 26 10.56 -5.39 -9.06
C ASN A 26 9.09 -5.19 -8.64
N VAL A 27 8.22 -6.14 -9.01
CA VAL A 27 6.80 -6.13 -8.65
C VAL A 27 6.64 -6.31 -7.14
N THR A 28 7.21 -7.37 -6.56
CA THR A 28 6.99 -7.70 -5.15
C THR A 28 7.56 -6.67 -4.17
N THR A 29 8.72 -6.09 -4.48
CA THR A 29 9.35 -5.10 -3.59
C THR A 29 8.56 -3.79 -3.56
N SER A 30 8.03 -3.35 -4.71
CA SER A 30 7.25 -2.13 -4.73
C SER A 30 5.90 -2.28 -4.04
N ASP A 31 5.23 -3.42 -4.21
CA ASP A 31 3.91 -3.67 -3.63
C ASP A 31 3.96 -3.70 -2.10
N THR A 32 4.98 -4.36 -1.55
CA THR A 32 5.18 -4.42 -0.10
C THR A 32 5.45 -3.04 0.49
N GLN A 33 6.27 -2.21 -0.16
CA GLN A 33 6.51 -0.84 0.27
C GLN A 33 5.22 0.00 0.27
N ASP A 34 4.46 -0.04 -0.82
CA ASP A 34 3.20 0.72 -0.94
C ASP A 34 2.19 0.28 0.13
N TYR A 35 2.09 -1.02 0.42
CA TYR A 35 1.22 -1.54 1.48
C TYR A 35 1.60 -0.99 2.87
N TYR A 36 2.88 -1.02 3.24
CA TYR A 36 3.32 -0.50 4.55
C TYR A 36 3.13 1.01 4.66
N LEU A 37 3.37 1.74 3.57
CA LEU A 37 3.12 3.17 3.52
C LEU A 37 1.65 3.51 3.76
N ILE A 38 0.72 2.81 3.08
CA ILE A 38 -0.71 3.03 3.28
C ILE A 38 -1.11 2.72 4.71
N LYS A 39 -0.55 1.65 5.29
CA LYS A 39 -0.81 1.27 6.67
C LYS A 39 -0.37 2.36 7.66
N GLU A 40 0.88 2.80 7.58
CA GLU A 40 1.43 3.83 8.47
C GLU A 40 0.68 5.16 8.35
N VAL A 41 0.41 5.58 7.11
CA VAL A 41 -0.35 6.80 6.85
C VAL A 41 -1.77 6.68 7.41
N THR A 42 -2.45 5.54 7.21
CA THR A 42 -3.81 5.33 7.75
C THR A 42 -3.82 5.44 9.27
N GLU A 43 -2.91 4.73 9.96
CA GLU A 43 -2.83 4.75 11.42
C GLU A 43 -2.55 6.16 11.96
N ALA A 44 -1.61 6.87 11.35
CA ALA A 44 -1.24 8.21 11.79
C ALA A 44 -2.33 9.25 11.49
N SER A 45 -3.00 9.16 10.35
CA SER A 45 -4.13 10.02 9.99
C SER A 45 -5.35 9.78 10.87
N MET A 46 -5.60 8.53 11.27
CA MET A 46 -6.65 8.22 12.24
C MET A 46 -6.34 8.85 13.60
N PHE A 47 -5.09 8.83 14.06
CA PHE A 47 -4.70 9.45 15.33
C PHE A 47 -4.86 10.98 15.32
N ASP A 48 -4.47 11.65 14.23
CA ASP A 48 -4.65 13.10 14.08
C ASP A 48 -6.13 13.51 14.02
N ALA A 49 -6.99 12.63 13.51
CA ALA A 49 -8.40 12.89 13.31
C ALA A 49 -9.26 12.66 14.57
N ILE A 50 -8.66 12.20 15.69
CA ILE A 50 -9.35 11.99 16.96
C ILE A 50 -9.80 13.34 17.54
N ASP A 51 -11.06 13.40 17.94
CA ASP A 51 -11.58 14.53 18.71
C ASP A 51 -11.22 14.41 20.19
N LEU A 52 -10.15 15.09 20.58
CA LEU A 52 -9.68 15.16 21.96
C LEU A 52 -10.66 15.86 22.90
N ALA A 53 -11.55 16.73 22.41
CA ALA A 53 -12.55 17.39 23.28
C ALA A 53 -13.59 16.36 23.73
N THR A 54 -14.19 15.65 22.78
CA THR A 54 -15.15 14.57 23.05
C THR A 54 -14.55 13.47 23.93
N TYR A 55 -13.28 13.10 23.68
CA TYR A 55 -12.58 12.10 24.49
C TYR A 55 -12.39 12.53 25.96
N ARG A 56 -12.14 13.81 26.22
CA ARG A 56 -11.97 14.32 27.59
C ARG A 56 -13.28 14.40 28.37
N GLU A 57 -14.38 14.68 27.70
CA GLU A 57 -15.70 14.86 28.33
C GLU A 57 -16.42 13.52 28.55
N SER A 58 -16.43 12.66 27.54
CA SER A 58 -17.22 11.41 27.54
C SER A 58 -16.38 10.15 27.77
N GLY A 59 -15.07 10.22 27.53
CA GLY A 59 -14.20 9.04 27.47
C GLY A 59 -14.40 8.20 26.20
N GLU A 60 -15.28 8.61 25.28
CA GLU A 60 -15.52 7.92 24.02
C GLU A 60 -14.52 8.35 22.95
N LEU A 61 -14.03 7.38 22.18
CA LEU A 61 -13.22 7.63 20.99
C LEU A 61 -14.16 8.03 19.85
N LYS A 62 -14.00 9.27 19.39
CA LYS A 62 -14.65 9.79 18.20
C LYS A 62 -13.61 10.34 17.24
N MET A 63 -13.75 10.02 15.96
CA MET A 63 -12.91 10.55 14.88
C MET A 63 -13.75 11.46 13.98
N ASN A 64 -13.16 12.55 13.48
CA ASN A 64 -13.78 13.39 12.46
C ASN A 64 -13.39 12.89 11.06
N GLN A 65 -14.39 12.57 10.23
CA GLN A 65 -14.16 12.00 8.89
C GLN A 65 -13.39 12.95 7.96
N GLU A 66 -13.72 14.25 7.96
CA GLU A 66 -13.10 15.23 7.07
C GLU A 66 -11.63 15.44 7.41
N LYS A 67 -11.31 15.54 8.71
CA LYS A 67 -9.92 15.65 9.18
C LYS A 67 -9.11 14.41 8.85
N PHE A 68 -9.73 13.23 8.92
CA PHE A 68 -9.08 11.99 8.51
C PHE A 68 -8.71 12.03 7.03
N VAL A 69 -9.66 12.36 6.15
CA VAL A 69 -9.42 12.41 4.69
C VAL A 69 -8.35 13.44 4.34
N GLU A 70 -8.39 14.64 4.94
CA GLU A 70 -7.37 15.67 4.73
C GLU A 70 -5.98 15.21 5.18
N SER A 71 -5.87 14.70 6.41
CA SER A 71 -4.59 14.24 6.95
C SER A 71 -4.04 13.06 6.16
N PHE A 72 -4.90 12.13 5.74
CA PHE A 72 -4.53 10.98 4.91
C PHE A 72 -3.98 11.43 3.56
N LEU A 73 -4.72 12.28 2.84
CA LEU A 73 -4.29 12.72 1.52
C LEU A 73 -2.97 13.48 1.58
N ARG A 74 -2.79 14.35 2.57
CA ARG A 74 -1.53 15.07 2.80
C ARG A 74 -0.37 14.10 3.06
N ARG A 75 -0.49 13.26 4.07
CA ARG A 75 0.59 12.32 4.48
C ARG A 75 0.88 11.29 3.38
N PHE A 76 -0.13 10.82 2.66
CA PHE A 76 0.06 9.92 1.53
C PHE A 76 0.84 10.60 0.41
N SER A 77 0.46 11.82 0.03
CA SER A 77 1.15 12.59 -1.01
C SER A 77 2.59 12.95 -0.65
N GLU A 78 2.92 13.11 0.63
CA GLU A 78 4.28 13.42 1.09
C GLU A 78 5.22 12.20 1.05
N ASN A 79 4.70 10.99 1.24
CA ASN A 79 5.50 9.77 1.34
C ASN A 79 5.56 8.96 0.03
N VAL A 80 4.65 9.22 -0.91
CA VAL A 80 4.53 8.46 -2.15
C VAL A 80 5.59 8.84 -3.18
N THR A 81 5.97 7.89 -4.04
CA THR A 81 6.91 8.13 -5.14
C THR A 81 6.20 8.82 -6.31
N LEU A 82 6.71 9.96 -6.77
CA LEU A 82 6.17 10.80 -7.87
C LEU A 82 6.14 10.14 -9.26
N THR A 83 6.62 8.89 -9.39
CA THR A 83 6.77 8.19 -10.68
C THR A 83 5.52 7.40 -11.08
N LYS A 84 4.58 7.16 -10.16
CA LYS A 84 3.37 6.37 -10.40
C LYS A 84 2.11 7.20 -10.18
N THR A 85 1.05 6.82 -10.88
CA THR A 85 -0.30 7.32 -10.62
C THR A 85 -0.97 6.46 -9.57
N TYR A 86 -1.57 7.11 -8.56
CA TYR A 86 -2.29 6.45 -7.49
C TYR A 86 -3.75 6.89 -7.47
N THR A 87 -4.66 5.91 -7.46
CA THR A 87 -6.10 6.14 -7.25
C THR A 87 -6.47 5.72 -5.84
N ILE A 88 -7.01 6.65 -5.05
CA ILE A 88 -7.38 6.44 -3.65
C ILE A 88 -8.90 6.35 -3.53
N GLU A 89 -9.38 5.29 -2.91
CA GLU A 89 -10.81 5.03 -2.66
C GLU A 89 -11.04 4.75 -1.18
N PHE A 90 -11.92 5.54 -0.56
CA PHE A 90 -12.36 5.31 0.81
C PHE A 90 -13.66 4.50 0.79
N TYR A 91 -13.64 3.29 1.35
CA TYR A 91 -14.78 2.36 1.33
C TYR A 91 -15.72 2.57 2.51
N ASP A 92 -15.16 2.82 3.68
CA ASP A 92 -15.91 2.97 4.92
C ASP A 92 -15.13 3.91 5.84
N ILE A 93 -15.80 4.93 6.37
CA ILE A 93 -15.24 5.83 7.37
C ILE A 93 -16.34 6.02 8.42
N ILE A 94 -16.16 5.44 9.60
CA ILE A 94 -17.11 5.53 10.70
C ILE A 94 -16.46 6.36 11.82
N GLU A 95 -17.19 7.32 12.37
CA GLU A 95 -16.69 8.18 13.45
C GLU A 95 -16.68 7.49 14.81
N VAL A 96 -17.70 6.68 15.10
CA VAL A 96 -17.92 6.01 16.38
C VAL A 96 -18.46 4.59 16.14
N PRO A 97 -17.71 3.53 16.48
CA PRO A 97 -16.29 3.54 16.79
C PRO A 97 -15.45 3.96 15.56
N PRO A 98 -14.28 4.59 15.77
CA PRO A 98 -13.42 5.04 14.68
C PRO A 98 -12.90 3.85 13.86
N LYS A 99 -13.44 3.70 12.65
CA LYS A 99 -13.08 2.66 11.68
C LYS A 99 -12.85 3.30 10.33
N VAL A 100 -11.83 2.84 9.63
CA VAL A 100 -11.53 3.26 8.26
C VAL A 100 -11.19 2.05 7.39
N SER A 101 -11.67 2.06 6.16
CA SER A 101 -11.27 1.16 5.08
C SER A 101 -10.75 1.99 3.91
N VAL A 102 -9.45 1.89 3.61
CA VAL A 102 -8.80 2.61 2.51
C VAL A 102 -8.29 1.62 1.49
N GLN A 103 -8.53 1.91 0.21
CA GLN A 103 -7.91 1.21 -0.89
C GLN A 103 -7.09 2.21 -1.72
N VAL A 104 -5.91 1.78 -2.13
CA VAL A 104 -5.08 2.51 -3.08
C VAL A 104 -4.73 1.57 -4.21
N LYS A 105 -5.04 2.01 -5.44
CA LYS A 105 -4.63 1.35 -6.67
C LYS A 105 -3.42 2.08 -7.22
N SER A 106 -2.33 1.38 -7.46
CA SER A 106 -1.17 1.92 -8.18
C SER A 106 -1.10 1.28 -9.56
N GLU A 107 -1.04 2.12 -10.59
CA GLU A 107 -0.76 1.64 -11.94
C GLU A 107 0.73 1.23 -11.97
N SER A 108 1.02 -0.04 -12.19
CA SER A 108 2.40 -0.49 -12.38
C SER A 108 2.93 0.03 -13.71
N SER A 109 4.24 0.28 -13.78
CA SER A 109 4.90 0.71 -15.02
C SER A 109 4.60 -0.28 -16.15
N SER A 110 4.11 0.22 -17.29
CA SER A 110 3.88 -0.58 -18.50
C SER A 110 5.09 -1.45 -18.81
N PHE A 111 4.86 -2.76 -18.92
CA PHE A 111 5.90 -3.69 -19.29
C PHE A 111 5.79 -4.00 -20.78
N VAL A 112 6.80 -3.60 -21.54
CA VAL A 112 6.83 -3.83 -22.99
C VAL A 112 7.40 -5.21 -23.26
N ILE A 113 6.54 -6.18 -23.60
CA ILE A 113 6.96 -7.50 -24.10
C ILE A 113 6.62 -7.56 -25.59
N ALA A 114 7.64 -7.74 -26.42
CA ALA A 114 7.47 -7.99 -27.86
C ALA A 114 6.61 -6.95 -28.61
N GLY A 115 6.60 -5.69 -28.16
CA GLY A 115 5.85 -4.59 -28.79
C GLY A 115 4.42 -4.40 -28.28
N ASP A 116 3.98 -5.24 -27.34
CA ASP A 116 2.71 -5.06 -26.63
C ASP A 116 2.97 -4.46 -25.24
N SER A 117 2.14 -3.48 -24.86
CA SER A 117 2.26 -2.71 -23.63
C SER A 117 1.07 -3.02 -22.75
N GLU A 118 1.25 -3.93 -21.79
CA GLU A 118 0.25 -4.22 -20.77
C GLU A 118 0.63 -3.53 -19.46
N SER A 119 -0.35 -2.88 -18.83
CA SER A 119 -0.24 -2.28 -17.50
C SER A 119 -1.04 -3.10 -16.51
N PHE A 120 -0.44 -3.43 -15.36
CA PHE A 120 -1.14 -4.12 -14.28
C PHE A 120 -1.46 -3.16 -13.15
N ASP A 121 -2.69 -3.18 -12.65
CA ASP A 121 -3.07 -2.41 -11.47
C ASP A 121 -2.77 -3.23 -10.21
N VAL A 122 -1.99 -2.66 -9.30
CA VAL A 122 -1.76 -3.23 -7.98
C VAL A 122 -2.75 -2.60 -7.02
N VAL A 123 -3.57 -3.41 -6.37
CA VAL A 123 -4.61 -2.95 -5.45
C VAL A 123 -4.24 -3.32 -4.02
N ASN A 124 -3.94 -2.30 -3.21
CA ASN A 124 -3.68 -2.45 -1.79
C ASN A 124 -4.87 -1.95 -0.98
N LYS A 125 -5.33 -2.75 -0.01
CA LYS A 125 -6.42 -2.39 0.89
C LYS A 125 -5.98 -2.53 2.33
N VAL A 126 -6.28 -1.51 3.14
CA VAL A 126 -6.02 -1.48 4.58
C VAL A 126 -7.32 -1.16 5.31
N ASP A 127 -7.64 -2.00 6.29
CA ASP A 127 -8.73 -1.77 7.23
C ASP A 127 -8.12 -1.50 8.62
N ALA A 128 -8.56 -0.43 9.27
CA ALA A 128 -8.04 -0.01 10.56
C ALA A 128 -9.18 0.40 11.49
N ILE A 129 -9.02 0.06 12.77
CA ILE A 129 -9.94 0.40 13.86
C ILE A 129 -9.11 0.91 15.03
N LEU A 130 -9.54 2.02 15.62
CA LEU A 130 -8.95 2.55 16.84
C LEU A 130 -9.77 2.07 18.05
N GLU A 131 -9.10 1.42 19.00
CA GLU A 131 -9.72 0.95 20.24
C GLU A 131 -8.93 1.43 21.47
N LEU A 132 -9.65 1.64 22.58
CA LEU A 132 -9.02 1.89 23.87
C LEU A 132 -8.59 0.57 24.48
N PRO A 133 -7.40 0.50 25.11
CA PRO A 133 -6.99 -0.68 25.85
C PRO A 133 -8.03 -0.96 26.95
N ARG A 134 -8.56 -2.19 26.96
CA ARG A 134 -9.52 -2.62 27.98
C ARG A 134 -8.88 -2.47 29.36
N LYS A 135 -9.41 -1.57 30.19
CA LYS A 135 -8.99 -1.44 31.59
C LYS A 135 -9.29 -2.78 32.28
N SER A 136 -8.25 -3.57 32.59
CA SER A 136 -8.40 -4.74 33.46
C SER A 136 -8.92 -4.21 34.80
N LYS A 137 -10.11 -4.68 35.20
CA LYS A 137 -10.58 -4.50 36.57
C LYS A 137 -9.65 -5.21 37.54
#